data_AF-A0A805YZ43-F1
#
_entry.id   AF-A0A805YZ43-F1
#
_cell.length_a   1.000
_cell.length_b   1.000
_cell.length_c   1.000
_cell.angle_alpha   90.00
_cell.angle_beta   90.00
_cell.angle_gamma   90.00
#
_symmetry.space_group_name_H-M   'P 1'
#
loop_
_entity.id
_entity.type
_entity.pdbx_description
1 polymer ?
#
loop_
_entity_poly.entity_id
_entity_poly.type
_entity_poly.pdbx_seq_one_letter_code
_entity_poly.pdbx_strand_id
1 'polypeptide(L)'
;MELRVLRYFLAVCEEKNISKAANSLHISQPSLSRQLKNLEEELGVTLFYRGHQEITLTQEGYYLQEHAEEIISLANKTQQNLKHSKIISGELYIGAGESIAIKRVMDIVNNIVKNYHQVKIHVFNGNSSMIEGKIERGILDFGITMGQYDTTQNFNSLTLPENNEYGIIVSKDHPLAKQPYIVPEDLQKYPLIISKHTANSDNFRDWCTDPQKLNIVATFNLPDNLQYLVEKGPYCLLIYKDLLSLSPESNLCFIPLQPKIIDHNRLIWNSRVQLSNVARLFLKLLRNSIKNEKLV
;
A
#
# COMPACT_ATOMS: atom_id res chain seq x y z
N MET A 1 13.47 -22.21 14.85
CA MET A 1 13.69 -20.76 14.91
C MET A 1 12.71 -20.14 15.90
N GLU A 2 13.19 -19.49 16.95
CA GLU A 2 12.35 -18.83 17.96
C GLU A 2 12.11 -17.35 17.62
N LEU A 3 10.92 -16.81 17.93
CA LEU A 3 10.61 -15.38 17.73
C LEU A 3 11.58 -14.45 18.45
N ARG A 4 12.11 -14.86 19.61
CA ARG A 4 13.12 -14.08 20.34
C ARG A 4 14.41 -13.94 19.52
N VAL A 5 14.85 -15.03 18.89
CA VAL A 5 16.08 -15.05 18.08
C VAL A 5 15.89 -14.25 16.79
N LEU A 6 14.69 -14.26 16.20
CA LEU A 6 14.36 -13.37 15.09
C LEU A 6 14.45 -11.88 15.46
N ARG A 7 13.99 -11.48 16.65
CA ARG A 7 14.16 -10.10 17.14
C ARG A 7 15.62 -9.72 17.32
N TYR A 8 16.43 -10.67 17.78
CA TYR A 8 17.87 -10.49 17.93
C TYR A 8 18.55 -10.29 16.58
N PHE A 9 18.17 -11.09 15.60
CA PHE A 9 18.61 -10.94 14.22
C PHE A 9 18.26 -9.56 13.67
N LEU A 10 16.99 -9.14 13.75
CA LEU A 10 16.53 -7.84 13.27
C LEU A 10 17.22 -6.66 13.97
N ALA A 11 17.44 -6.73 15.29
CA ALA A 11 18.16 -5.69 16.03
C ALA A 11 19.61 -5.52 15.53
N VAL A 12 20.28 -6.61 15.13
CA VAL A 12 21.62 -6.52 14.52
C VAL A 12 21.56 -5.94 13.11
N CYS A 13 20.52 -6.25 12.32
CA CYS A 13 20.31 -5.62 11.01
C CYS A 13 20.14 -4.10 11.13
N GLU A 14 19.38 -3.64 12.13
CA GLU A 14 19.12 -2.22 12.38
C GLU A 14 20.38 -1.48 12.87
N GLU A 15 21.07 -2.02 13.87
CA GLU A 15 22.23 -1.38 14.49
C GLU A 15 23.53 -1.54 13.69
N LYS A 16 23.55 -2.49 12.75
CA LYS A 16 24.73 -2.92 11.97
C LYS A 16 25.97 -3.25 12.82
N ASN A 17 25.74 -3.53 14.11
CA ASN A 17 26.77 -3.77 15.10
C ASN A 17 26.20 -4.62 16.24
N ILE A 18 26.78 -5.81 16.44
CA ILE A 18 26.32 -6.76 17.47
C ILE A 18 26.41 -6.17 18.88
N SER A 19 27.44 -5.38 19.20
CA SER A 19 27.61 -4.79 20.52
C SER A 19 26.54 -3.72 20.81
N LYS A 20 26.22 -2.88 19.82
CA LYS A 20 25.12 -1.91 19.93
C LYS A 20 23.76 -2.59 20.07
N ALA A 21 23.50 -3.61 19.25
CA ALA A 21 22.28 -4.41 19.35
C ALA A 21 22.14 -5.13 20.71
N ALA A 22 23.22 -5.67 21.25
CA ALA A 22 23.20 -6.28 22.58
C ALA A 22 22.83 -5.26 23.67
N ASN A 23 23.37 -4.04 23.58
CA ASN A 23 23.04 -2.95 24.49
C ASN A 23 21.57 -2.51 24.37
N SER A 24 21.03 -2.37 23.15
CA SER A 24 19.64 -1.98 22.94
C SER A 24 18.64 -3.06 23.39
N LEU A 25 19.05 -4.33 23.30
CA LEU A 25 18.28 -5.48 23.79
C LEU A 25 18.49 -5.77 25.29
N HIS A 26 19.36 -5.04 25.98
CA HIS A 26 19.75 -5.26 27.37
C HIS A 26 20.24 -6.70 27.66
N ILE A 27 21.06 -7.26 26.77
CA ILE A 27 21.69 -8.58 26.93
C ILE A 27 23.20 -8.49 26.73
N SER A 28 23.93 -9.55 27.10
CA SER A 28 25.37 -9.60 26.87
C SER A 28 25.69 -9.88 25.39
N GLN A 29 26.73 -9.21 24.88
CA GLN A 29 27.23 -9.42 23.52
C GLN A 29 27.55 -10.90 23.20
N PRO A 30 28.21 -11.68 24.09
CA PRO A 30 28.48 -13.09 23.81
C PRO A 30 27.21 -13.94 23.70
N SER A 31 26.16 -13.60 24.47
CA SER A 31 24.86 -14.28 24.39
C SER A 31 24.19 -14.03 23.04
N LEU A 32 24.15 -12.76 22.60
CA LEU A 32 23.61 -12.39 21.30
C LEU A 32 24.36 -13.09 20.16
N SER A 33 25.70 -13.04 20.18
CA SER A 33 26.52 -13.69 19.14
C SER A 33 26.31 -15.20 19.09
N ARG A 34 26.10 -15.86 20.24
CA ARG A 34 25.81 -17.29 20.29
C ARG A 34 24.45 -17.62 19.70
N GLN A 35 23.43 -16.83 20.02
CA GLN A 35 22.07 -17.02 19.49
C GLN A 35 22.03 -16.86 17.96
N LEU A 36 22.73 -15.86 17.42
CA LEU A 36 22.82 -15.66 15.97
C LEU A 36 23.60 -16.77 15.27
N LYS A 37 24.70 -17.24 15.88
CA LYS A 37 25.45 -18.38 15.35
C LYS A 37 24.59 -19.65 15.34
N ASN A 38 23.84 -19.91 16.40
CA ASN A 38 22.91 -21.04 16.45
C ASN A 38 21.80 -20.93 15.40
N LEU A 39 21.34 -19.71 15.09
CA LEU A 39 20.37 -19.48 14.01
C LEU A 39 20.97 -19.81 12.64
N GLU A 40 22.19 -19.35 12.37
CA GLU A 40 22.94 -19.68 11.14
C GLU A 40 23.15 -21.20 11.01
N GLU A 41 23.51 -21.88 12.10
CA GLU A 41 23.65 -23.35 12.16
C GLU A 41 22.32 -24.08 11.95
N GLU A 42 21.22 -23.61 12.55
CA GLU A 42 19.88 -24.18 12.37
C GLU A 42 19.40 -24.08 10.92
N LEU A 43 19.66 -22.93 10.28
CA LEU A 43 19.24 -22.66 8.89
C LEU A 43 20.22 -23.22 7.84
N GLY A 44 21.43 -23.62 8.25
CA GLY A 44 22.47 -24.12 7.35
C GLY A 44 23.06 -23.06 6.41
N VAL A 45 22.90 -21.77 6.73
CA VAL A 45 23.35 -20.64 5.92
C VAL A 45 24.06 -19.59 6.78
N THR A 46 24.94 -18.80 6.15
CA THR A 46 25.51 -17.61 6.79
C THR A 46 24.60 -16.43 6.52
N LEU A 47 24.24 -15.67 7.56
CA LEU A 47 23.34 -14.52 7.45
C LEU A 47 24.11 -13.19 7.46
N PHE A 48 25.31 -13.17 8.03
CA PHE A 48 26.12 -11.97 8.19
C PHE A 48 27.55 -12.13 7.66
N TYR A 49 28.04 -11.14 6.91
CA TYR A 49 29.46 -10.91 6.76
C TYR A 49 30.00 -10.16 7.98
N ARG A 50 30.94 -10.76 8.69
CA ARG A 50 31.55 -10.18 9.90
C ARG A 50 32.80 -9.39 9.53
N GLY A 51 32.63 -8.08 9.30
CA GLY A 51 33.74 -7.13 9.12
C GLY A 51 34.30 -6.62 10.46
N HIS A 52 35.48 -5.97 10.42
CA HIS A 52 36.15 -5.43 11.62
C HIS A 52 35.43 -4.23 12.28
N GLN A 53 34.51 -3.55 11.57
CA GLN A 53 33.79 -2.37 12.06
C GLN A 53 32.28 -2.38 11.77
N GLU A 54 31.84 -3.01 10.68
CA GLU A 54 30.45 -3.05 10.26
C GLU A 54 30.03 -4.48 9.92
N ILE A 55 28.79 -4.82 10.30
CA ILE A 55 28.15 -6.07 9.94
C ILE A 55 27.22 -5.79 8.76
N THR A 56 27.36 -6.59 7.71
CA THR A 56 26.51 -6.53 6.53
C THR A 56 25.81 -7.86 6.30
N LEU A 57 24.62 -7.85 5.73
CA LEU A 57 23.87 -9.06 5.43
C LEU A 57 24.42 -9.79 4.21
N THR A 58 24.33 -11.12 4.23
CA THR A 58 24.42 -11.96 3.03
C THR A 58 23.11 -11.87 2.23
N GLN A 59 23.04 -12.50 1.05
CA GLN A 59 21.80 -12.58 0.29
C GLN A 59 20.70 -13.32 1.08
N GLU A 60 21.08 -14.40 1.75
CA GLU A 60 20.23 -15.17 2.67
C GLU A 60 19.83 -14.34 3.89
N GLY A 61 20.73 -13.49 4.38
CA GLY A 61 20.46 -12.51 5.43
C GLY A 61 19.39 -11.51 5.03
N TYR A 62 19.48 -10.92 3.84
CA TYR A 62 18.43 -10.02 3.32
C TYR A 62 17.09 -10.74 3.16
N TYR A 63 17.11 -11.97 2.64
CA TYR A 63 15.90 -12.79 2.49
C TYR A 63 15.25 -13.08 3.86
N LEU A 64 16.06 -13.45 4.86
CA LEU A 64 15.55 -13.66 6.21
C LEU A 64 15.04 -12.36 6.84
N GLN A 65 15.68 -11.22 6.61
CA GLN A 65 15.25 -9.92 7.14
C GLN A 65 13.83 -9.59 6.71
N GLU A 66 13.56 -9.67 5.41
CA GLU A 66 12.23 -9.39 4.85
C GLU A 66 11.14 -10.25 5.52
N HIS A 67 11.39 -11.56 5.65
CA HIS A 67 10.41 -12.47 6.26
C HIS A 67 10.35 -12.39 7.79
N ALA A 68 11.46 -12.12 8.46
CA ALA A 68 11.51 -11.99 9.91
C ALA A 68 10.67 -10.81 10.40
N GLU A 69 10.71 -9.67 9.69
CA GLU A 69 9.87 -8.50 9.98
C GLU A 69 8.38 -8.86 9.90
N GLU A 70 7.97 -9.59 8.86
CA GLU A 70 6.59 -10.05 8.69
C GLU A 70 6.16 -11.02 9.80
N ILE A 71 7.00 -12.00 10.14
CA ILE A 71 6.74 -12.98 11.20
C ILE A 71 6.56 -12.28 12.56
N ILE A 72 7.47 -11.36 12.90
CA ILE A 72 7.43 -10.64 14.18
C ILE A 72 6.21 -9.72 14.24
N SER A 73 5.89 -9.03 13.15
CA SER A 73 4.69 -8.19 13.05
C SER A 73 3.41 -9.01 13.28
N LEU A 74 3.27 -10.14 12.60
CA LEU A 74 2.11 -11.03 12.74
C LEU A 74 1.99 -11.61 14.16
N ALA A 75 3.11 -12.01 14.77
CA ALA A 75 3.12 -12.50 16.14
C ALA A 75 2.70 -11.42 17.15
N ASN A 76 3.23 -10.18 17.02
CA ASN A 76 2.83 -9.04 17.86
C ASN A 76 1.34 -8.75 17.74
N LYS A 77 0.85 -8.64 16.49
CA LYS A 77 -0.56 -8.38 16.19
C LYS A 77 -1.46 -9.44 16.81
N THR A 78 -1.08 -10.71 16.71
CA THR A 78 -1.80 -11.83 17.31
C THR A 78 -1.86 -11.71 18.84
N GLN A 79 -0.71 -11.46 19.49
CA GLN A 79 -0.65 -11.27 20.94
C GLN A 79 -1.50 -10.09 21.41
N GLN A 80 -1.50 -8.97 20.67
CA GLN A 80 -2.32 -7.81 20.99
C GLN A 80 -3.81 -8.13 20.84
N ASN A 81 -4.22 -8.81 19.77
CA ASN A 81 -5.62 -9.15 19.51
C ASN A 81 -6.19 -10.14 20.54
N LEU A 82 -5.35 -10.98 21.14
CA LEU A 82 -5.76 -11.93 22.18
C LEU A 82 -5.88 -11.30 23.59
N LYS A 83 -5.38 -10.08 23.80
CA LYS A 83 -5.58 -9.37 25.07
C LYS A 83 -7.06 -8.99 25.19
N HIS A 84 -7.84 -9.82 25.86
CA HIS A 84 -9.24 -9.54 26.19
C HIS A 84 -9.33 -8.29 27.10
N SER A 85 -9.73 -7.18 26.51
CA SER A 85 -10.08 -5.95 27.23
C SER A 85 -11.47 -5.50 26.80
N LYS A 86 -12.23 -4.93 27.74
CA LYS A 86 -13.49 -4.21 27.43
C LYS A 86 -13.20 -2.89 26.67
N ILE A 87 -11.95 -2.44 26.69
CA ILE A 87 -11.47 -1.24 25.99
C ILE A 87 -11.04 -1.65 24.58
N ILE A 88 -11.49 -0.91 23.57
CA ILE A 88 -11.01 -1.09 22.20
C ILE A 88 -9.58 -0.54 22.11
N SER A 89 -8.63 -1.42 21.85
CA SER A 89 -7.20 -1.16 21.76
C SER A 89 -6.56 -2.07 20.71
N GLY A 90 -5.31 -1.77 20.31
CA GLY A 90 -4.53 -2.61 19.39
C GLY A 90 -4.18 -1.88 18.11
N GLU A 91 -3.85 -2.65 17.08
CA GLU A 91 -3.37 -2.11 15.81
C GLU A 91 -4.34 -2.44 14.67
N LEU A 92 -4.54 -1.49 13.76
CA LEU A 92 -5.32 -1.65 12.53
C LEU A 92 -4.42 -1.40 11.32
N TYR A 93 -4.32 -2.40 10.45
CA TYR A 93 -3.46 -2.37 9.26
C TYR A 93 -4.29 -2.30 7.98
N ILE A 94 -4.13 -1.23 7.21
CA ILE A 94 -4.91 -0.97 5.99
C ILE A 94 -3.97 -0.81 4.80
N GLY A 95 -4.13 -1.65 3.79
CA GLY A 95 -3.54 -1.46 2.47
C GLY A 95 -4.40 -0.57 1.60
N ALA A 96 -3.80 0.35 0.85
CA ALA A 96 -4.53 1.18 -0.10
C ALA A 96 -3.74 1.36 -1.40
N GLY A 97 -4.43 1.11 -2.52
CA GLY A 97 -3.98 1.59 -3.83
C GLY A 97 -4.28 3.08 -4.03
N GLU A 98 -3.98 3.55 -5.24
CA GLU A 98 -4.31 4.88 -5.78
C GLU A 98 -5.83 5.13 -5.90
N SER A 99 -6.57 5.20 -4.79
CA SER A 99 -8.03 5.26 -4.80
C SER A 99 -8.56 6.52 -4.14
N ILE A 100 -9.55 7.18 -4.75
CA ILE A 100 -10.25 8.29 -4.11
C ILE A 100 -11.01 7.86 -2.85
N ALA A 101 -11.38 6.57 -2.75
CA ALA A 101 -12.06 6.00 -1.60
C ALA A 101 -11.22 5.99 -0.31
N ILE A 102 -9.90 6.22 -0.43
CA ILE A 102 -9.03 6.37 0.74
C ILE A 102 -9.46 7.52 1.64
N LYS A 103 -10.05 8.59 1.07
CA LYS A 103 -10.55 9.75 1.84
C LYS A 103 -11.59 9.32 2.87
N ARG A 104 -12.63 8.58 2.44
CA ARG A 104 -13.64 7.99 3.33
C ARG A 104 -13.02 7.10 4.38
N VAL A 105 -12.09 6.22 3.97
CA VAL A 105 -11.44 5.29 4.91
C VAL A 105 -10.65 6.06 5.98
N MET A 106 -9.95 7.13 5.61
CA MET A 106 -9.22 7.98 6.54
C MET A 106 -10.15 8.78 7.46
N ASP A 107 -11.33 9.20 7.02
CA ASP A 107 -12.33 9.84 7.89
C ASP A 107 -12.82 8.89 9.00
N ILE A 108 -13.06 7.62 8.66
CA ILE A 108 -13.42 6.59 9.63
C ILE A 108 -12.27 6.31 10.59
N VAL A 109 -11.04 6.21 10.07
CA VAL A 109 -9.84 6.03 10.88
C VAL A 109 -9.65 7.19 11.86
N ASN A 110 -9.84 8.44 11.41
CA ASN A 110 -9.77 9.63 12.26
C ASN A 110 -10.78 9.58 13.41
N ASN A 111 -12.01 9.14 13.14
CA ASN A 111 -13.02 8.92 14.17
C ASN A 111 -12.56 7.89 15.22
N ILE A 112 -11.97 6.77 14.77
CA ILE A 112 -11.46 5.73 15.67
C ILE A 112 -10.31 6.28 16.53
N VAL A 113 -9.30 6.91 15.92
CA VAL A 113 -8.12 7.40 16.65
C VAL A 113 -8.52 8.45 17.70
N LYS A 114 -9.47 9.34 17.38
CA LYS A 114 -9.99 10.33 18.34
C LYS A 114 -10.71 9.71 19.53
N ASN A 115 -11.46 8.64 19.32
CA ASN A 115 -12.29 8.03 20.36
C ASN A 115 -11.56 6.91 21.13
N TYR A 116 -10.48 6.36 20.57
CA TYR A 116 -9.76 5.20 21.10
C TYR A 116 -8.24 5.41 21.07
N HIS A 117 -7.72 6.15 22.06
CA HIS A 117 -6.31 6.55 22.17
C HIS A 117 -5.28 5.41 22.24
N GLN A 118 -5.71 4.17 22.52
CA GLN A 118 -4.86 2.98 22.54
C GLN A 118 -4.86 2.23 21.20
N VAL A 119 -5.55 2.76 20.18
CA VAL A 119 -5.53 2.25 18.82
C VAL A 119 -4.39 2.92 18.06
N LYS A 120 -3.57 2.10 17.38
CA LYS A 120 -2.58 2.54 16.41
C LYS A 120 -3.00 2.12 15.01
N ILE A 121 -2.70 2.94 14.02
CA ILE A 121 -3.09 2.72 12.64
C ILE A 121 -1.83 2.63 11.78
N HIS A 122 -1.81 1.66 10.89
CA HIS A 122 -0.72 1.43 9.96
C HIS A 122 -1.30 1.40 8.55
N VAL A 123 -0.80 2.27 7.68
CA VAL A 123 -1.23 2.36 6.28
C VAL A 123 -0.09 1.87 5.39
N PHE A 124 -0.41 1.00 4.45
CA PHE A 124 0.51 0.47 3.45
C PHE A 124 0.05 0.87 2.06
N ASN A 125 0.92 1.51 1.28
CA ASN A 125 0.65 1.84 -0.10
C ASN A 125 1.26 0.78 -1.01
N GLY A 126 0.46 0.22 -1.90
CA GLY A 126 0.90 -0.82 -2.82
C GLY A 126 -0.12 -1.11 -3.91
N ASN A 127 0.28 -1.91 -4.89
CA ASN A 127 -0.65 -2.41 -5.90
C ASN A 127 -1.54 -3.54 -5.32
N SER A 128 -2.58 -3.92 -6.06
CA SER A 128 -3.55 -4.93 -5.63
C SER A 128 -2.90 -6.26 -5.25
N SER A 129 -1.94 -6.76 -6.04
CA SER A 129 -1.29 -8.06 -5.75
C SER A 129 -0.46 -8.05 -4.48
N MET A 130 0.25 -6.96 -4.18
CA MET A 130 0.97 -6.77 -2.91
C MET A 130 -0.01 -6.71 -1.73
N ILE A 131 -1.11 -5.98 -1.88
CA ILE A 131 -2.14 -5.83 -0.84
C ILE A 131 -2.80 -7.18 -0.57
N GLU A 132 -3.28 -7.88 -1.60
CA GLU A 132 -3.89 -9.21 -1.51
C GLU A 132 -2.96 -10.19 -0.82
N GLY A 133 -1.71 -10.30 -1.28
CA GLY A 133 -0.73 -11.20 -0.69
C GLY A 133 -0.41 -10.89 0.78
N LYS A 134 -0.48 -9.63 1.22
CA LYS A 134 -0.30 -9.26 2.63
C LYS A 134 -1.56 -9.50 3.47
N ILE A 135 -2.76 -9.45 2.89
CA ILE A 135 -4.01 -9.83 3.58
C ILE A 135 -4.08 -11.36 3.76
N GLU A 136 -3.67 -12.14 2.77
CA GLU A 136 -3.61 -13.61 2.89
C GLU A 136 -2.69 -14.05 4.01
N ARG A 137 -1.55 -13.38 4.15
CA ARG A 137 -0.57 -13.60 5.23
C ARG A 137 -1.00 -13.02 6.59
N GLY A 138 -2.13 -12.31 6.67
CA GLY A 138 -2.64 -11.70 7.90
C GLY A 138 -1.88 -10.45 8.36
N ILE A 139 -0.95 -9.95 7.53
CA ILE A 139 -0.16 -8.74 7.80
C ILE A 139 -1.10 -7.53 7.76
N LEU A 140 -1.91 -7.40 6.71
CA LEU A 140 -2.95 -6.38 6.59
C LEU A 140 -4.31 -6.93 7.08
N ASP A 141 -5.10 -6.07 7.73
CA ASP A 141 -6.49 -6.39 8.08
C ASP A 141 -7.43 -6.16 6.91
N PHE A 142 -7.21 -5.06 6.19
CA PHE A 142 -8.04 -4.66 5.04
C PHE A 142 -7.19 -4.15 3.88
N GLY A 143 -7.73 -4.22 2.68
CA GLY A 143 -7.15 -3.63 1.47
C GLY A 143 -8.19 -2.89 0.66
N ILE A 144 -7.84 -1.74 0.09
CA ILE A 144 -8.63 -1.08 -0.95
C ILE A 144 -8.03 -1.47 -2.31
N THR A 145 -8.83 -2.16 -3.12
CA THR A 145 -8.47 -2.57 -4.48
C THR A 145 -9.48 -2.02 -5.48
N MET A 146 -9.06 -1.99 -6.74
CA MET A 146 -9.81 -1.44 -7.86
C MET A 146 -9.93 -2.48 -8.97
N GLY A 147 -10.94 -2.30 -9.82
CA GLY A 147 -11.13 -3.15 -11.00
C GLY A 147 -11.90 -4.44 -10.71
N GLN A 148 -11.73 -5.43 -11.59
CA GLN A 148 -12.40 -6.71 -11.47
C GLN A 148 -11.80 -7.51 -10.32
N TYR A 149 -12.67 -8.00 -9.44
CA TYR A 149 -12.29 -8.78 -8.28
C TYR A 149 -12.43 -10.26 -8.64
N ASP A 150 -11.35 -11.02 -8.52
CA ASP A 150 -11.41 -12.46 -8.70
C ASP A 150 -12.13 -13.09 -7.49
N THR A 151 -13.36 -13.54 -7.72
CA THR A 151 -14.22 -14.18 -6.72
C THR A 151 -13.69 -15.53 -6.24
N THR A 152 -12.66 -16.09 -6.88
CA THR A 152 -12.04 -17.36 -6.46
C THR A 152 -11.11 -17.20 -5.26
N GLN A 153 -10.74 -15.96 -4.90
CA GLN A 153 -9.88 -15.67 -3.77
C GLN A 153 -10.64 -15.70 -2.43
N ASN A 154 -9.93 -16.03 -1.35
CA ASN A 154 -10.48 -16.16 0.00
C ASN A 154 -10.64 -14.80 0.71
N PHE A 155 -11.23 -13.82 0.02
CA PHE A 155 -11.58 -12.55 0.64
C PHE A 155 -13.08 -12.32 0.69
N ASN A 156 -13.51 -11.71 1.78
CA ASN A 156 -14.75 -10.97 1.81
C ASN A 156 -14.52 -9.62 1.15
N SER A 157 -15.59 -9.03 0.59
CA SER A 157 -15.51 -7.71 -0.03
C SER A 157 -16.69 -6.80 0.35
N LEU A 158 -16.46 -5.50 0.23
CA LEU A 158 -17.45 -4.44 0.39
C LEU A 158 -17.21 -3.38 -0.69
N THR A 159 -18.16 -3.21 -1.61
CA THR A 159 -18.10 -2.13 -2.61
C THR A 159 -18.22 -0.78 -1.93
N LEU A 160 -17.29 0.13 -2.23
CA LEU A 160 -17.30 1.51 -1.79
C LEU A 160 -18.01 2.37 -2.85
N PRO A 161 -18.80 3.38 -2.44
CA PRO A 161 -19.62 4.17 -3.36
C PRO A 161 -18.78 5.10 -4.26
N GLU A 162 -17.56 5.43 -3.84
CA GLU A 162 -16.64 6.23 -4.64
C GLU A 162 -16.23 5.51 -5.91
N ASN A 163 -16.27 6.23 -7.02
CA ASN A 163 -15.84 5.77 -8.33
C ASN A 163 -14.56 6.48 -8.72
N ASN A 164 -13.55 5.73 -9.18
CA ASN A 164 -12.36 6.35 -9.75
C ASN A 164 -12.64 6.64 -11.22
N GLU A 165 -12.74 7.92 -11.56
CA GLU A 165 -12.92 8.39 -12.93
C GLU A 165 -11.57 8.68 -13.56
N TYR A 166 -11.27 8.08 -14.70
CA TYR A 166 -10.03 8.36 -15.42
C TYR A 166 -10.08 9.69 -16.16
N GLY A 167 -8.91 10.34 -16.22
CA GLY A 167 -8.61 11.45 -17.09
C GLY A 167 -7.10 11.61 -17.24
N ILE A 168 -6.71 12.71 -17.86
CA ILE A 168 -5.31 13.12 -17.88
C ILE A 168 -5.11 14.40 -17.10
N ILE A 169 -3.92 14.55 -16.53
CA ILE A 169 -3.39 15.82 -16.05
C ILE A 169 -2.31 16.27 -17.03
N VAL A 170 -2.41 17.54 -17.45
CA VAL A 170 -1.45 18.22 -18.31
C VAL A 170 -1.19 19.63 -17.79
N SER A 171 -0.12 20.27 -18.25
CA SER A 171 0.07 21.72 -18.08
C SER A 171 -1.07 22.50 -18.77
N LYS A 172 -1.49 23.64 -18.23
CA LYS A 172 -2.49 24.55 -18.84
C LYS A 172 -2.03 25.10 -20.18
N ASP A 173 -0.72 25.13 -20.43
CA ASP A 173 -0.12 25.52 -21.71
C ASP A 173 -0.15 24.38 -22.74
N HIS A 174 -0.48 23.16 -22.33
CA HIS A 174 -0.51 21.98 -23.21
C HIS A 174 -1.63 22.12 -24.26
N PRO A 175 -1.42 21.71 -25.53
CA PRO A 175 -2.45 21.79 -26.57
C PRO A 175 -3.75 21.07 -26.19
N LEU A 176 -3.67 19.95 -25.47
CA LEU A 176 -4.83 19.22 -24.99
C LEU A 176 -5.63 19.95 -23.91
N ALA A 177 -5.06 20.91 -23.18
CA ALA A 177 -5.74 21.66 -22.11
C ALA A 177 -7.00 22.42 -22.57
N LYS A 178 -7.14 22.64 -23.88
CA LYS A 178 -8.30 23.29 -24.49
C LYS A 178 -9.42 22.31 -24.85
N GLN A 179 -9.18 21.01 -24.75
CA GLN A 179 -10.17 19.99 -25.08
C GLN A 179 -11.12 19.75 -23.90
N PRO A 180 -12.42 19.53 -24.15
CA PRO A 180 -13.38 19.20 -23.10
C PRO A 180 -13.21 17.76 -22.58
N TYR A 181 -12.64 16.88 -23.39
CA TYR A 181 -12.36 15.48 -23.10
C TYR A 181 -11.26 14.95 -24.01
N ILE A 182 -10.74 13.76 -23.70
CA ILE A 182 -9.65 13.10 -24.43
C ILE A 182 -10.13 11.76 -24.98
N VAL A 183 -9.83 11.48 -26.25
CA VAL A 183 -10.03 10.15 -26.86
C VAL A 183 -8.67 9.42 -27.01
N PRO A 184 -8.64 8.10 -27.23
CA PRO A 184 -7.38 7.35 -27.33
C PRO A 184 -6.39 7.90 -28.37
N GLU A 185 -6.90 8.38 -29.51
CA GLU A 185 -6.11 8.90 -30.63
C GLU A 185 -5.35 10.19 -30.27
N ASP A 186 -5.86 10.99 -29.32
CA ASP A 186 -5.23 12.23 -28.90
C ASP A 186 -3.90 11.96 -28.17
N LEU A 187 -3.82 10.85 -27.43
CA LEU A 187 -2.66 10.48 -26.62
C LEU A 187 -1.50 9.91 -27.44
N GLN A 188 -1.75 9.43 -28.66
CA GLN A 188 -0.70 8.85 -29.51
C GLN A 188 0.39 9.88 -29.91
N LYS A 189 0.07 11.18 -29.81
CA LYS A 189 0.96 12.28 -30.23
C LYS A 189 1.87 12.78 -29.10
N TYR A 190 1.65 12.35 -27.86
CA TYR A 190 2.30 12.93 -26.69
C TYR A 190 2.93 11.86 -25.80
N PRO A 191 4.03 12.18 -25.09
CA PRO A 191 4.62 11.28 -24.12
C PRO A 191 3.67 11.06 -22.93
N LEU A 192 3.28 9.81 -22.74
CA LEU A 192 2.29 9.38 -21.75
C LEU A 192 2.97 8.80 -20.51
N ILE A 193 2.47 9.19 -19.34
CA ILE A 193 2.85 8.65 -18.04
C ILE A 193 1.62 7.93 -17.46
N ILE A 194 1.74 6.66 -17.11
CA ILE A 194 0.61 5.84 -16.64
C ILE A 194 0.98 5.00 -15.41
N SER A 195 -0.01 4.63 -14.59
CA SER A 195 0.26 3.69 -13.49
C SER A 195 0.55 2.29 -14.04
N LYS A 196 1.38 1.51 -13.33
CA LYS A 196 1.63 0.09 -13.70
C LYS A 196 0.36 -0.75 -13.68
N HIS A 197 -0.62 -0.37 -12.85
CA HIS A 197 -1.92 -1.02 -12.78
C HIS A 197 -2.72 -0.76 -14.06
N THR A 198 -2.89 0.52 -14.42
CA THR A 198 -3.66 0.93 -15.59
C THR A 198 -3.09 0.34 -16.88
N ALA A 199 -1.77 0.29 -17.02
CA ALA A 199 -1.08 -0.35 -18.15
C ALA A 199 -1.52 -1.80 -18.41
N ASN A 200 -1.93 -2.51 -17.37
CA ASN A 200 -2.32 -3.92 -17.41
C ASN A 200 -3.83 -4.12 -17.20
N SER A 201 -4.60 -3.06 -17.04
CA SER A 201 -6.04 -3.14 -16.75
C SER A 201 -6.85 -3.40 -18.02
N ASP A 202 -7.85 -4.27 -17.91
CA ASP A 202 -8.75 -4.57 -19.04
C ASP A 202 -9.54 -3.33 -19.45
N ASN A 203 -10.02 -2.53 -18.48
CA ASN A 203 -10.74 -1.28 -18.74
C ASN A 203 -9.95 -0.29 -19.60
N PHE A 204 -8.64 -0.19 -19.41
CA PHE A 204 -7.80 0.67 -20.25
C PHE A 204 -7.54 0.06 -21.63
N ARG A 205 -7.37 -1.26 -21.72
CA ARG A 205 -7.20 -1.97 -23.00
C ARG A 205 -8.45 -1.90 -23.87
N ASP A 206 -9.63 -1.99 -23.25
CA ASP A 206 -10.92 -1.84 -23.92
C ASP A 206 -11.11 -0.40 -24.42
N TRP A 207 -10.63 0.58 -23.67
CA TRP A 207 -10.69 1.98 -24.05
C TRP A 207 -9.70 2.34 -25.16
N CYS A 208 -8.46 1.85 -25.09
CA CYS A 208 -7.42 2.06 -26.10
C CYS A 208 -7.10 0.76 -26.83
N THR A 209 -7.78 0.53 -27.96
CA THR A 209 -7.70 -0.70 -28.77
C THR A 209 -6.30 -1.00 -29.35
N ASP A 210 -5.43 0.01 -29.47
CA ASP A 210 -4.05 -0.15 -29.91
C ASP A 210 -3.05 0.50 -28.94
N PRO A 211 -2.85 -0.07 -27.74
CA PRO A 211 -1.97 0.51 -26.73
C PRO A 211 -0.50 0.54 -27.16
N GLN A 212 -0.11 -0.22 -28.19
CA GLN A 212 1.26 -0.23 -28.72
C GLN A 212 1.60 1.08 -29.46
N LYS A 213 0.60 1.84 -29.91
CA LYS A 213 0.78 3.17 -30.51
C LYS A 213 1.00 4.29 -29.50
N LEU A 214 0.79 4.02 -28.21
CA LEU A 214 1.00 5.02 -27.17
C LEU A 214 2.49 5.16 -26.84
N ASN A 215 2.97 6.39 -26.79
CA ASN A 215 4.34 6.68 -26.37
C ASN A 215 4.44 6.70 -24.84
N ILE A 216 4.44 5.53 -24.19
CA ILE A 216 4.58 5.41 -22.73
C ILE A 216 6.04 5.67 -22.34
N VAL A 217 6.31 6.84 -21.76
CA VAL A 217 7.68 7.25 -21.39
C VAL A 217 8.02 6.96 -19.92
N ALA A 218 7.01 6.78 -19.07
CA ALA A 218 7.22 6.48 -17.65
C ALA A 218 6.03 5.71 -17.05
N THR A 219 6.30 4.96 -15.99
CA THR A 219 5.27 4.32 -15.16
C THR A 219 5.44 4.68 -13.68
N PHE A 220 4.34 4.65 -12.93
CA PHE A 220 4.35 4.97 -11.50
C PHE A 220 3.50 4.02 -10.64
N ASN A 221 3.74 4.13 -9.33
CA ASN A 221 2.96 3.52 -8.25
C ASN A 221 2.38 4.54 -7.25
N LEU A 222 2.92 5.78 -7.25
CA LEU A 222 2.45 6.93 -6.50
C LEU A 222 2.64 8.17 -7.39
N PRO A 223 1.59 8.98 -7.60
CA PRO A 223 1.62 10.04 -8.61
C PRO A 223 2.22 11.37 -8.12
N ASP A 224 2.41 11.57 -6.81
CA ASP A 224 2.69 12.90 -6.20
C ASP A 224 3.90 13.62 -6.82
N ASN A 225 4.96 12.89 -7.12
CA ASN A 225 6.18 13.48 -7.70
C ASN A 225 6.07 13.76 -9.20
N LEU A 226 5.05 13.21 -9.88
CA LEU A 226 4.91 13.36 -11.33
C LEU A 226 4.37 14.72 -11.74
N GLN A 227 3.70 15.43 -10.83
CA GLN A 227 3.24 16.80 -11.09
C GLN A 227 4.39 17.69 -11.59
N TYR A 228 5.59 17.56 -10.99
CA TYR A 228 6.77 18.34 -11.38
C TYR A 228 7.26 18.02 -12.80
N LEU A 229 7.10 16.78 -13.25
CA LEU A 229 7.46 16.38 -14.60
C LEU A 229 6.44 16.94 -15.62
N VAL A 230 5.15 16.81 -15.31
CA VAL A 230 4.05 17.30 -16.15
C VAL A 230 4.10 18.83 -16.31
N GLU A 231 4.47 19.55 -15.25
CA GLU A 231 4.60 21.02 -15.31
C GLU A 231 5.72 21.50 -16.24
N LYS A 232 6.75 20.67 -16.47
CA LYS A 232 7.96 21.07 -17.21
C LYS A 232 7.97 20.68 -18.68
N GLY A 233 7.05 19.83 -19.12
CA GLY A 233 7.12 19.27 -20.46
C GLY A 233 5.76 18.88 -21.04
N PRO A 234 5.76 18.33 -22.27
CA PRO A 234 4.56 17.98 -23.00
C PRO A 234 3.97 16.64 -22.54
N TYR A 235 4.05 16.32 -21.25
CA TYR A 235 3.66 15.02 -20.72
C TYR A 235 2.17 14.97 -20.41
N CYS A 236 1.55 13.85 -20.75
CA CYS A 236 0.19 13.52 -20.34
C CYS A 236 0.24 12.51 -19.19
N LEU A 237 -0.25 12.89 -18.02
CA LEU A 237 -0.34 11.99 -16.88
C LEU A 237 -1.74 11.37 -16.80
N LEU A 238 -1.86 10.09 -17.17
CA LEU A 238 -3.11 9.33 -17.05
C LEU A 238 -3.33 8.91 -15.60
N ILE A 239 -4.43 9.37 -15.00
CA ILE A 239 -4.69 9.24 -13.57
C ILE A 239 -6.18 9.32 -13.25
N TYR A 240 -6.56 8.92 -12.04
CA TYR A 240 -7.90 9.19 -11.52
C TYR A 240 -8.08 10.65 -11.12
N LYS A 241 -9.29 11.15 -11.36
CA LYS A 241 -9.77 12.46 -10.90
C LYS A 241 -9.60 12.59 -9.39
N ASP A 242 -9.18 13.76 -8.93
CA ASP A 242 -9.03 14.15 -7.51
C ASP A 242 -8.04 13.31 -6.69
N LEU A 243 -7.24 12.45 -7.35
CA LEU A 243 -6.18 11.68 -6.69
C LEU A 243 -4.97 12.56 -6.37
N LEU A 244 -4.58 13.45 -7.29
CA LEU A 244 -3.61 14.51 -7.02
C LEU A 244 -4.32 15.75 -6.50
N SER A 245 -3.81 16.30 -5.39
CA SER A 245 -4.30 17.56 -4.85
C SER A 245 -3.65 18.72 -5.61
N LEU A 246 -4.29 19.18 -6.67
CA LEU A 246 -3.85 20.36 -7.42
C LEU A 246 -4.21 21.62 -6.63
N SER A 247 -3.20 22.43 -6.30
CA SER A 247 -3.45 23.74 -5.67
C SER A 247 -4.17 24.67 -6.65
N PRO A 248 -4.93 25.68 -6.16
CA PRO A 248 -5.56 26.68 -7.04
C PRO A 248 -4.56 27.41 -7.95
N GLU A 249 -3.31 27.54 -7.48
CA GLU A 249 -2.20 28.19 -8.17
C GLU A 249 -1.46 27.27 -9.15
N SER A 250 -1.76 25.96 -9.15
CA SER A 250 -1.07 24.98 -10.00
C SER A 250 -1.25 25.32 -11.48
N ASN A 251 -0.18 25.15 -12.27
CA ASN A 251 -0.25 25.25 -13.73
C ASN A 251 -0.80 23.98 -14.39
N LEU A 252 -1.36 23.06 -13.61
CA LEU A 252 -1.91 21.81 -14.11
C LEU A 252 -3.44 21.87 -14.22
N CYS A 253 -3.99 21.11 -15.15
CA CYS A 253 -5.43 20.92 -15.28
C CYS A 253 -5.77 19.46 -15.60
N PHE A 254 -6.90 19.01 -15.06
CA PHE A 254 -7.46 17.69 -15.32
C PHE A 254 -8.44 17.74 -16.50
N ILE A 255 -8.39 16.72 -17.36
CA ILE A 255 -9.26 16.57 -18.52
C ILE A 255 -9.81 15.14 -18.52
N PRO A 256 -11.14 14.93 -18.52
CA PRO A 256 -11.72 13.59 -18.48
C PRO A 256 -11.51 12.81 -19.78
N LEU A 257 -11.50 11.48 -19.69
CA LEU A 257 -11.53 10.63 -20.88
C LEU A 257 -12.93 10.50 -21.49
N GLN A 258 -13.00 10.30 -22.80
CA GLN A 258 -14.20 9.94 -23.55
C GLN A 258 -13.89 8.76 -24.49
N PRO A 259 -14.67 7.66 -24.46
CA PRO A 259 -15.74 7.37 -23.50
C PRO A 259 -15.21 7.32 -22.06
N LYS A 260 -16.08 7.61 -21.09
CA LYS A 260 -15.71 7.64 -19.68
C LYS A 260 -15.31 6.24 -19.20
N ILE A 261 -14.16 6.13 -18.55
CA ILE A 261 -13.73 4.92 -17.84
C ILE A 261 -13.92 5.14 -16.34
N ILE A 262 -14.55 4.15 -15.68
CA ILE A 262 -14.76 4.14 -14.23
C ILE A 262 -14.21 2.84 -13.64
N ASP A 263 -13.35 2.97 -12.62
CA ASP A 263 -12.95 1.85 -11.78
C ASP A 263 -13.66 1.91 -10.43
N HIS A 264 -14.35 0.83 -10.08
CA HIS A 264 -15.02 0.70 -8.79
C HIS A 264 -14.02 0.33 -7.69
N ASN A 265 -14.24 0.91 -6.52
CA ASN A 265 -13.45 0.65 -5.32
C ASN A 265 -14.07 -0.45 -4.48
N ARG A 266 -13.24 -1.37 -3.98
CA ARG A 266 -13.65 -2.42 -3.05
C ARG A 266 -12.71 -2.45 -1.86
N LEU A 267 -13.31 -2.54 -0.67
CA LEU A 267 -12.59 -2.97 0.51
C LEU A 267 -12.61 -4.49 0.58
N ILE A 268 -11.45 -5.13 0.73
CA ILE A 268 -11.30 -6.57 0.86
C ILE A 268 -10.65 -6.94 2.21
N TRP A 269 -10.97 -8.12 2.75
CA TRP A 269 -10.32 -8.70 3.92
C TRP A 269 -10.41 -10.22 3.91
N ASN A 270 -9.49 -10.90 4.59
CA ASN A 270 -9.42 -12.37 4.60
C ASN A 270 -10.73 -12.98 5.15
N SER A 271 -11.34 -13.90 4.39
CA SER A 271 -12.60 -14.54 4.78
C SER A 271 -12.46 -15.61 5.84
N ARG A 272 -11.24 -16.14 6.03
CA ARG A 272 -10.93 -17.23 6.96
C ARG A 272 -10.46 -16.75 8.33
N VAL A 273 -10.23 -15.44 8.50
CA VAL A 273 -9.63 -14.88 9.71
C VAL A 273 -10.68 -14.12 10.51
N GLN A 274 -10.68 -14.34 11.83
CA GLN A 274 -11.49 -13.56 12.75
C GLN A 274 -10.92 -12.15 12.89
N LEU A 275 -11.71 -11.14 12.56
CA LEU A 275 -11.34 -9.74 12.73
C LEU A 275 -11.18 -9.39 14.23
N SER A 276 -10.15 -8.60 14.53
CA SER A 276 -9.94 -8.01 15.86
C SER A 276 -11.07 -7.06 16.27
N ASN A 277 -11.11 -6.63 17.53
CA ASN A 277 -12.12 -5.68 18.01
C ASN A 277 -12.07 -4.35 17.24
N VAL A 278 -10.88 -3.81 17.01
CA VAL A 278 -10.69 -2.56 16.25
C VAL A 278 -11.05 -2.75 14.77
N ALA A 279 -10.69 -3.88 14.16
CA ALA A 279 -11.05 -4.18 12.77
C ALA A 279 -12.56 -4.34 12.57
N ARG A 280 -13.26 -4.99 13.51
CA ARG A 280 -14.73 -5.08 13.50
C ARG A 280 -15.39 -3.72 13.67
N LEU A 281 -14.87 -2.88 14.57
CA LEU A 281 -15.35 -1.51 14.75
C LEU A 281 -15.19 -0.71 13.45
N PHE A 282 -14.00 -0.74 12.85
CA PHE A 282 -13.72 -0.08 11.57
C PHE A 282 -14.71 -0.50 10.48
N LEU A 283 -14.88 -1.80 10.26
CA LEU A 283 -15.81 -2.31 9.26
C LEU A 283 -17.27 -1.91 9.54
N LYS A 284 -17.68 -1.88 10.81
CA LYS A 284 -19.02 -1.41 11.20
C LYS A 284 -19.23 0.07 10.88
N LEU A 285 -18.29 0.93 11.28
CA LEU A 285 -18.37 2.37 11.02
C LEU A 285 -18.35 2.68 9.53
N LEU A 286 -17.49 1.99 8.77
CA LEU A 286 -17.44 2.14 7.32
C LEU A 286 -18.77 1.74 6.67
N ARG A 287 -19.35 0.58 7.02
CA ARG A 287 -20.66 0.16 6.52
C ARG A 287 -21.77 1.16 6.85
N ASN A 288 -21.73 1.77 8.03
CA ASN A 288 -22.70 2.79 8.40
C ASN A 288 -22.55 4.07 7.56
N SER A 289 -21.31 4.49 7.27
CA SER A 289 -21.07 5.65 6.41
C SER A 289 -21.67 5.50 5.02
N ILE A 290 -21.60 4.29 4.44
CA ILE A 290 -22.17 3.98 3.12
C ILE A 290 -23.71 3.97 3.16
N LYS A 291 -24.31 3.51 4.26
CA LYS A 291 -25.77 3.47 4.42
C LYS A 291 -26.38 4.87 4.56
N ASN A 292 -25.73 5.75 5.32
CA ASN A 292 -26.24 7.09 5.58
C ASN A 292 -26.28 7.96 4.32
N GLU A 293 -25.38 7.74 3.36
CA GLU A 293 -25.41 8.44 2.07
C GLU A 293 -26.54 8.00 1.14
N LYS A 294 -27.09 6.78 1.30
CA LYS A 294 -28.23 6.33 0.50
C LYS A 294 -29.58 6.90 0.97
N LEU A 295 -29.59 7.64 2.08
CA LEU A 295 -30.79 8.24 2.69
C LEU A 295 -30.87 9.76 2.49
N VAL A 296 -29.91 10.35 1.79
CA VAL A 296 -29.85 11.78 1.40
C VAL A 296 -30.03 11.87 -0.11
#